data_AF-A0A2V7YMP5-F1
#
_entry.id   AF-A0A2V7YMP5-F1
#
_cell.length_a   1.000
_cell.length_b   1.000
_cell.length_c   1.000
_cell.angle_alpha   90.00
_cell.angle_beta   90.00
_cell.angle_gamma   90.00
#
_symmetry.space_group_name_H-M   'P 1'
#
loop_
_entity.id
_entity.type
_entity.pdbx_description
1 polymer ?
#
loop_
_entity_poly.entity_id
_entity_poly.type
_entity_poly.pdbx_seq_one_letter_code
_entity_poly.pdbx_strand_id
1 'polypeptide(L)'
;MINGTFLLINGWEGVMGTCSYCGSRFPLTRSTRKYCTPRCKTNACLDRNPSRIRAADVRELYTLLEEDFSTVDTLRERLRRIIAPERPPIPQVTFGEEQDGVYVPKMD
;
A
#
# COMPACT_ATOMS: atom_id res chain seq x y z
N MET A 1 -24.78 -11.25 -9.77
CA MET A 1 -23.82 -10.27 -10.31
C MET A 1 -24.54 -8.93 -10.37
N ILE A 2 -24.21 -8.00 -9.47
CA ILE A 2 -24.91 -6.71 -9.37
C ILE A 2 -24.57 -5.84 -10.58
N ASN A 3 -25.59 -5.65 -11.41
CA ASN A 3 -25.66 -4.78 -12.58
C ASN A 3 -25.32 -3.33 -12.21
N GLY A 4 -24.37 -2.74 -12.93
CA GLY A 4 -23.99 -1.34 -12.83
C GLY A 4 -24.37 -0.54 -14.07
N THR A 5 -25.56 -0.75 -14.60
CA THR A 5 -26.16 0.08 -15.65
C THR A 5 -26.51 1.44 -15.05
N PHE A 6 -25.56 2.39 -15.04
CA PHE A 6 -25.84 3.77 -14.65
C PHE A 6 -26.44 4.52 -15.84
N LEU A 7 -27.71 4.22 -16.05
CA LEU A 7 -28.75 5.03 -16.67
C LEU A 7 -28.39 6.52 -16.85
N LEU A 8 -28.25 6.92 -18.12
CA LEU A 8 -28.40 8.29 -18.61
C LEU A 8 -29.87 8.68 -18.47
N ILE A 9 -30.31 9.06 -17.26
CA ILE A 9 -31.62 9.68 -17.06
C ILE A 9 -31.37 11.17 -16.82
N ASN A 10 -32.04 11.97 -17.65
CA ASN A 10 -32.08 13.43 -17.68
C ASN A 10 -31.03 14.06 -18.62
N GLY A 11 -31.53 14.57 -19.75
CA GLY A 11 -30.82 15.38 -20.75
C GLY A 11 -30.35 16.73 -20.20
N TRP A 12 -29.48 16.70 -19.20
CA TRP A 12 -28.67 17.83 -18.79
C TRP A 12 -27.37 17.70 -19.56
N GLU A 13 -27.01 18.72 -20.34
CA GLU A 13 -25.66 18.87 -20.85
C GLU A 13 -24.71 18.83 -19.65
N GLY A 14 -24.22 17.64 -19.32
CA GLY A 14 -23.47 17.40 -18.11
C GLY A 14 -22.21 18.25 -18.18
N VAL A 15 -22.05 19.19 -17.25
CA VAL A 15 -20.84 20.00 -17.15
C VAL A 15 -19.66 19.02 -17.09
N MET A 16 -18.82 19.05 -18.11
CA MET A 16 -17.68 18.15 -18.20
C MET A 16 -16.59 18.69 -17.28
N GLY A 17 -16.09 17.84 -16.38
CA GLY A 17 -14.96 18.13 -15.53
C GLY A 17 -13.67 17.53 -16.07
N THR A 18 -12.54 18.05 -15.62
CA THR A 18 -11.21 17.48 -15.87
C THR A 18 -10.72 16.81 -14.59
N CYS A 19 -10.31 15.55 -14.67
CA CYS A 19 -9.78 14.82 -13.52
C CYS A 19 -8.47 15.45 -13.05
N SER A 20 -8.38 15.85 -11.78
CA SER A 20 -7.16 16.44 -11.22
C SER A 20 -5.99 15.47 -11.11
N TYR A 21 -6.21 14.17 -11.33
CA TYR A 21 -5.17 13.15 -11.28
C TYR A 21 -4.68 12.75 -12.68
N CYS A 22 -5.58 12.26 -13.54
CA CYS A 22 -5.22 11.70 -14.84
C CYS A 22 -5.50 12.63 -16.04
N GLY A 23 -6.08 13.82 -15.81
CA GLY A 23 -6.39 14.79 -16.87
C GLY A 23 -7.56 14.43 -17.79
N SER A 24 -8.14 13.23 -17.68
CA SER A 24 -9.26 12.82 -18.53
C SER A 24 -10.53 13.64 -18.25
N ARG A 25 -11.32 13.89 -19.30
CA ARG A 25 -12.65 14.50 -19.17
C ARG A 25 -13.67 13.48 -18.64
N PHE A 26 -14.55 13.90 -17.74
CA PHE A 26 -15.60 13.04 -17.19
C PHE A 26 -16.85 13.86 -16.83
N PRO A 27 -18.05 13.26 -16.86
CA PRO A 27 -19.28 13.96 -16.50
C PRO A 27 -19.29 14.29 -14.99
N LEU A 28 -19.49 15.57 -14.65
CA LEU A 28 -19.61 15.99 -13.25
C LEU A 28 -21.02 15.66 -12.74
N THR A 29 -21.11 14.66 -11.88
CA THR A 29 -22.34 14.36 -11.12
C THR A 29 -22.56 15.34 -9.95
N ARG A 30 -21.53 16.08 -9.56
CA ARG A 30 -21.54 17.11 -8.50
C ARG A 30 -20.40 18.11 -8.75
N SER A 31 -20.62 19.39 -8.45
CA SER A 31 -19.64 20.48 -8.68
C SER A 31 -18.30 20.26 -7.93
N THR A 32 -18.31 19.57 -6.79
CA THR A 32 -17.13 19.34 -5.95
C THR A 32 -16.30 18.11 -6.36
N ARG A 33 -16.73 17.35 -7.37
CA ARG A 33 -16.03 16.11 -7.77
C ARG A 33 -14.76 16.45 -8.53
N LYS A 34 -13.62 16.08 -7.95
CA LYS A 34 -12.27 16.31 -8.53
C LYS A 34 -11.73 15.17 -9.39
N TYR A 35 -12.24 13.95 -9.22
CA TYR A 35 -11.67 12.74 -9.82
C TYR A 35 -12.71 11.97 -10.65
N CYS A 36 -12.26 11.46 -11.80
CA CYS A 36 -13.10 10.67 -12.71
C CYS A 36 -13.53 9.34 -12.08
N THR A 37 -12.66 8.69 -11.30
CA THR A 37 -12.93 7.39 -10.65
C THR A 37 -12.43 7.34 -9.21
N PRO A 38 -12.97 6.42 -8.37
CA PRO A 38 -12.41 6.15 -7.05
C PRO A 38 -10.92 5.78 -7.09
N ARG A 39 -10.48 5.05 -8.12
CA ARG A 39 -9.07 4.69 -8.32
C ARG A 39 -8.17 5.92 -8.45
N CYS A 40 -8.58 6.91 -9.25
CA CYS A 40 -7.82 8.16 -9.39
C CYS A 40 -7.76 8.96 -8.08
N LYS A 41 -8.84 8.93 -7.27
CA LYS A 41 -8.83 9.53 -5.93
C LYS A 41 -7.80 8.85 -5.03
N THR A 42 -7.80 7.51 -5.00
CA THR A 42 -6.83 6.73 -4.20
C THR A 42 -5.41 7.00 -4.64
N ASN A 43 -5.11 6.92 -5.93
CA ASN A 43 -3.77 7.18 -6.44
C ASN A 43 -3.30 8.61 -6.12
N ALA A 44 -4.14 9.63 -6.30
CA ALA A 44 -3.81 11.00 -5.92
C ALA A 44 -3.55 11.16 -4.40
N CYS A 45 -4.13 10.32 -3.55
CA CYS A 45 -3.81 10.29 -2.12
C CYS A 45 -2.49 9.57 -1.84
N LEU A 46 -2.17 8.50 -2.58
CA LEU A 46 -0.90 7.77 -2.48
C LEU A 46 0.27 8.66 -2.90
N ASP A 47 0.17 9.34 -4.04
CA ASP A 47 1.25 10.18 -4.56
C ASP A 47 1.55 11.38 -3.63
N ARG A 48 0.53 11.89 -2.91
CA ARG A 48 0.71 12.95 -1.90
C ARG A 48 1.36 12.46 -0.61
N ASN A 49 1.27 11.15 -0.32
CA ASN A 49 1.85 10.52 0.87
C ASN A 49 2.76 9.36 0.42
N PRO A 50 3.99 9.65 -0.02
CA PRO A 50 4.92 8.66 -0.56
C PRO A 50 5.35 7.60 0.46
N SER A 51 4.95 7.74 1.73
CA SER A 51 5.09 6.69 2.75
C SER A 51 4.32 5.40 2.43
N ARG A 52 3.41 5.41 1.43
CA ARG A 52 2.65 4.23 1.03
C ARG A 52 3.23 3.60 -0.24
N ILE A 53 4.14 2.67 -0.02
CA ILE A 53 4.76 1.81 -1.05
C ILE A 53 3.67 1.08 -1.85
N ARG A 54 3.80 0.97 -3.19
CA ARG A 54 2.83 0.24 -4.01
C ARG A 54 2.94 -1.26 -3.72
N ALA A 55 1.85 -2.00 -3.85
CA ALA A 55 1.86 -3.46 -3.64
C ALA A 55 2.77 -4.24 -4.60
N ALA A 56 3.12 -3.68 -5.77
CA ALA A 56 4.11 -4.29 -6.66
C ALA A 56 5.53 -4.09 -6.09
N ASP A 57 5.85 -2.86 -5.71
CA ASP A 57 7.14 -2.49 -5.12
C ASP A 57 7.39 -3.23 -3.79
N VAL A 58 6.33 -3.47 -2.98
CA VAL A 58 6.43 -4.29 -1.77
C VAL A 58 6.85 -5.74 -2.09
N ARG A 59 6.33 -6.33 -3.17
CA ARG A 59 6.70 -7.71 -3.57
C ARG A 59 8.15 -7.78 -4.04
N GLU A 60 8.58 -6.79 -4.81
CA GLU A 60 9.97 -6.69 -5.25
C GLU A 60 10.92 -6.56 -4.04
N LEU A 61 10.55 -5.74 -3.05
CA LEU A 61 11.30 -5.63 -1.81
C LEU A 61 11.41 -6.96 -1.07
N TYR A 62 10.35 -7.78 -1.06
CA TYR A 62 10.41 -9.12 -0.46
C TYR A 62 11.39 -10.03 -1.22
N THR A 63 11.36 -10.03 -2.55
CA THR A 63 12.30 -10.82 -3.36
C THR A 63 13.75 -10.44 -3.08
N LEU A 64 14.07 -9.14 -3.05
CA LEU A 64 15.42 -8.67 -2.73
C LEU A 64 15.85 -9.05 -1.30
N LEU A 65 14.93 -9.00 -0.33
CA LEU A 65 15.22 -9.38 1.04
C LEU A 65 15.48 -10.88 1.21
N GLU A 66 14.78 -11.73 0.45
CA GLU A 66 14.99 -13.19 0.45
C GLU A 66 16.31 -13.59 -0.19
N GLU A 67 16.78 -12.86 -1.22
CA GLU A 67 18.09 -13.10 -1.85
C GLU A 67 19.26 -12.75 -0.91
N ASP A 68 19.14 -11.64 -0.17
CA ASP A 68 20.23 -11.10 0.64
C ASP A 68 20.29 -11.67 2.07
N PHE A 69 19.18 -12.18 2.61
CA PHE A 69 19.07 -12.55 4.02
C PHE A 69 18.39 -13.91 4.20
N SER A 70 19.07 -14.82 4.88
CA SER A 70 18.54 -16.16 5.19
C SER A 70 17.58 -16.17 6.38
N THR A 71 17.69 -15.20 7.30
CA THR A 71 16.82 -15.08 8.48
C THR A 71 16.54 -13.63 8.85
N VAL A 72 15.43 -13.39 9.53
CA VAL A 72 15.07 -12.05 10.06
C VAL A 72 16.16 -11.52 11.00
N ASP A 73 16.82 -12.38 11.77
CA ASP A 73 17.86 -11.95 12.71
C ASP A 73 19.15 -11.50 11.99
N THR A 74 19.47 -12.09 10.83
CA THR A 74 20.58 -11.59 9.99
C THR A 74 20.31 -10.19 9.46
N LEU A 75 19.08 -9.93 9.00
CA LEU A 75 18.64 -8.59 8.59
C LEU A 75 18.71 -7.59 9.76
N ARG A 76 18.17 -7.97 10.93
CA ARG A 76 18.18 -7.12 12.13
C ARG A 76 19.59 -6.76 12.57
N GLU A 77 20.53 -7.70 12.58
CA GLU A 77 21.92 -7.41 12.96
C GLU A 77 22.60 -6.49 11.95
N ARG A 78 22.35 -6.67 10.64
CA ARG A 78 22.89 -5.75 9.62
C ARG A 78 22.33 -4.35 9.78
N LEU A 79 21.02 -4.20 10.03
CA LEU A 79 20.40 -2.92 10.31
C LEU A 79 20.93 -2.29 11.60
N ARG A 80 21.15 -3.08 12.65
CA ARG A 80 21.74 -2.61 13.91
C ARG A 80 23.12 -1.99 13.67
N ARG A 81 23.98 -2.62 12.87
CA ARG A 81 25.31 -2.09 12.55
C ARG A 81 25.28 -0.74 11.83
N ILE A 82 24.23 -0.48 11.05
CA ILE A 82 24.06 0.78 10.31
C ILE A 82 23.49 1.87 11.22
N ILE A 83 22.46 1.54 12.01
CA ILE A 83 21.65 2.53 12.74
C ILE A 83 22.19 2.79 14.15
N ALA A 84 22.75 1.77 14.81
CA ALA A 84 23.17 1.82 16.22
C ALA A 84 24.38 0.89 16.46
N PRO A 85 25.56 1.20 15.88
CA PRO A 85 26.75 0.36 15.95
C PRO A 85 27.25 0.12 17.38
N GLU A 86 27.01 1.06 18.29
CA GLU A 86 27.40 1.01 19.71
C GLU A 86 26.61 -0.01 20.53
N ARG A 87 25.45 -0.47 20.05
CA ARG A 87 24.64 -1.48 20.74
C ARG A 87 25.30 -2.86 20.67
N PRO A 88 25.08 -3.75 21.66
CA PRO A 88 25.60 -5.10 21.58
C PRO A 88 25.00 -5.86 20.39
N PRO A 89 25.73 -6.84 19.81
CA PRO A 89 25.23 -7.68 18.73
C PRO A 89 23.95 -8.41 19.12
N ILE A 90 23.03 -8.58 18.16
CA ILE A 90 21.82 -9.37 18.36
C ILE A 90 22.20 -10.87 18.30
N PRO A 91 21.85 -11.67 19.32
CA PRO A 91 22.07 -13.12 19.30
C PRO A 91 21.36 -13.74 18.09
N GLN A 92 22.08 -14.56 17.32
CA GLN A 92 21.51 -15.32 16.20
C GLN A 92 20.83 -16.56 16.78
N VAL A 93 19.50 -16.60 16.83
CA VAL A 93 18.78 -17.78 17.32
C VAL A 93 18.68 -18.78 16.18
N THR A 94 19.50 -19.82 16.20
CA THR A 94 19.30 -20.99 15.34
C THR A 94 18.23 -21.86 16.00
N PHE A 95 16.98 -21.71 15.57
CA PHE A 95 15.90 -22.60 16.00
C PHE A 95 16.15 -24.00 15.43
N GLY A 96 16.69 -24.89 16.26
CA GLY A 96 16.29 -26.28 16.21
C GLY A 96 14.94 -26.39 16.92
N GLU A 97 13.96 -26.95 16.22
CA GLU A 97 12.63 -27.37 16.68
C GLU A 97 11.51 -26.31 16.73
N GLU A 98 10.40 -26.68 16.09
CA GLU A 98 9.07 -26.07 16.16
C GLU A 98 8.63 -25.83 17.60
N GLN A 99 8.04 -24.65 17.85
CA GLN A 99 6.97 -24.53 18.84
C GLN A 99 6.08 -23.29 18.59
N ASP A 100 4.84 -23.63 18.23
CA ASP A 100 3.56 -23.06 18.65
C ASP A 100 3.25 -21.56 18.53
N GLY A 101 2.25 -21.29 17.66
CA GLY A 101 1.04 -20.60 18.06
C GLY A 101 1.17 -19.15 18.51
N VAL A 102 1.11 -18.22 17.56
CA VAL A 102 0.88 -16.79 17.86
C VAL A 102 -0.51 -16.62 18.48
N TYR A 103 -0.57 -16.39 19.80
CA TYR A 103 -1.79 -15.94 20.48
C TYR A 103 -2.05 -14.46 20.16
N VAL A 104 -3.13 -14.18 19.45
CA VAL A 104 -3.66 -12.83 19.26
C VAL A 104 -4.82 -12.65 20.24
N PRO A 105 -4.68 -11.81 21.29
CA PRO A 105 -5.79 -11.53 22.18
C PRO A 105 -6.93 -10.84 21.40
N LYS A 106 -8.15 -11.37 21.51
CA LYS A 106 -9.35 -10.66 21.08
C LYS A 106 -9.60 -9.50 22.04
N MET A 107 -9.76 -8.29 21.50
CA MET A 107 -10.37 -7.19 22.23
C MET A 107 -11.89 -7.35 22.13
N ASP A 108 -12.55 -7.44 23.28
CA ASP A 108 -14.01 -7.37 23.42
C ASP A 108 -14.56 -5.95 23.11
#